data_AF-A0A2M9ZIA7-F1
#
_entry.id   AF-A0A2M9ZIA7-F1
#
_cell.length_a   1.000
_cell.length_b   1.000
_cell.length_c   1.000
_cell.angle_alpha   90.00
_cell.angle_beta   90.00
_cell.angle_gamma   90.00
#
_symmetry.space_group_name_H-M   'P 1'
#
loop_
_entity.id
_entity.type
_entity.pdbx_description
1 polymer ?
#
loop_
_entity_poly.entity_id
_entity_poly.type
_entity_poly.pdbx_seq_one_letter_code
_entity_poly.pdbx_strand_id
1 'polypeptide(L)' 'MKNFIDFTIDLSKNPALGKEAHSVLSKGDATALSNWFASKGYTVSIEEAQRLVDNSSHLSQDSMQQSVKAGY' A
#
# COMPACT_ATOMS: atom_id res chain seq x y z
N MET A 1 14.33 -10.41 10.43
CA MET A 1 13.62 -9.97 9.21
C MET A 1 12.78 -8.77 9.58
N LYS A 2 12.77 -7.72 8.74
CA LYS A 2 11.97 -6.52 8.99
C LYS A 2 10.50 -6.83 8.66
N ASN A 3 9.57 -6.32 9.45
CA ASN A 3 8.13 -6.53 9.24
C ASN A 3 7.45 -5.27 8.69
N PHE A 4 6.12 -5.29 8.55
CA PHE A 4 5.36 -4.13 8.06
C PHE A 4 5.48 -2.88 8.97
N ILE A 5 5.70 -3.06 10.27
CA ILE A 5 5.92 -1.94 11.20
C ILE A 5 7.26 -1.27 10.90
N ASP A 6 8.32 -2.06 10.69
CA ASP A 6 9.62 -1.54 10.26
C ASP A 6 9.51 -0.77 8.94
N PHE A 7 8.71 -1.27 7.99
CA PHE A 7 8.41 -0.55 6.75
C PHE A 7 7.76 0.80 7.02
N THR A 8 6.80 0.88 7.94
CA THR A 8 6.12 2.14 8.29
C THR A 8 7.09 3.16 8.89
N ILE A 9 8.02 2.68 9.72
CA ILE A 9 9.08 3.50 10.31
C ILE A 9 10.07 3.96 9.22
N ASP A 10 10.51 3.06 8.35
CA ASP A 10 11.43 3.39 7.25
C ASP A 10 10.77 4.33 6.22
N LEU A 11 9.47 4.21 5.99
CA LEU A 11 8.67 5.12 5.15
C LEU A 11 8.62 6.53 5.74
N SER A 12 8.51 6.66 7.07
CA SER A 12 8.55 7.97 7.74
C SER A 12 9.90 8.68 7.61
N LYS A 13 10.99 7.90 7.49
CA LYS A 13 12.36 8.40 7.31
C LYS A 13 12.72 8.61 5.85
N ASN A 14 12.12 7.85 4.94
CA ASN A 14 12.38 7.89 3.52
C ASN A 14 11.07 7.94 2.71
N PRO A 15 10.58 9.15 2.36
CA PRO A 15 9.34 9.30 1.61
C PRO A 15 9.41 8.74 0.17
N ALA A 16 10.61 8.51 -0.39
CA ALA A 16 10.74 7.85 -1.70
C ALA A 16 10.27 6.39 -1.64
N LEU A 17 10.49 5.74 -0.49
CA LEU A 17 10.10 4.34 -0.25
C LEU A 17 8.58 4.19 -0.26
N GLY A 18 7.85 5.20 0.26
CA GLY A 18 6.40 5.27 0.16
C GLY A 18 5.88 5.51 -1.26
N LYS A 19 6.58 6.32 -2.08
CA LYS A 19 6.22 6.51 -3.50
C LYS A 19 6.41 5.24 -4.32
N GLU A 20 7.49 4.51 -4.09
CA GLU A 20 7.72 3.21 -4.73
C GLU A 20 6.63 2.20 -4.35
N ALA A 21 6.36 2.06 -3.05
CA ALA A 21 5.31 1.17 -2.55
C ALA A 21 3.94 1.52 -3.13
N HIS A 22 3.59 2.81 -3.15
CA HIS A 22 2.35 3.29 -3.75
C HIS A 22 2.28 2.95 -5.24
N SER A 23 3.36 3.15 -6.01
CA SER A 23 3.36 2.82 -7.44
C SER A 23 3.16 1.33 -7.73
N VAL A 24 3.62 0.44 -6.84
CA VAL A 24 3.38 -1.00 -6.95
C VAL A 24 1.95 -1.33 -6.54
N LEU A 25 1.47 -0.73 -5.45
CA LEU A 25 0.10 -0.87 -4.96
C LEU A 25 -0.94 -0.42 -5.99
N SER A 26 -0.70 0.69 -6.70
CA SER A 26 -1.59 1.24 -7.74
C SER A 26 -1.79 0.29 -8.94
N LYS A 27 -0.90 -0.71 -9.13
CA LYS A 27 -1.08 -1.72 -10.18
C LYS A 27 -2.11 -2.78 -9.81
N GLY A 28 -2.51 -2.88 -8.54
CA GLY A 28 -3.51 -3.83 -8.06
C GLY A 28 -3.04 -5.28 -8.02
N ASP A 29 -1.72 -5.52 -8.03
CA ASP A 29 -1.15 -6.88 -8.03
C ASP A 29 -0.50 -7.18 -6.67
N ALA A 30 -1.17 -8.03 -5.89
CA ALA A 30 -0.71 -8.46 -4.57
C ALA A 30 0.59 -9.28 -4.63
N THR A 31 0.82 -10.02 -5.71
CA THR A 31 2.05 -10.81 -5.91
C THR A 31 3.22 -9.87 -6.18
N ALA A 32 3.04 -8.88 -7.04
CA ALA A 32 4.03 -7.84 -7.29
C ALA A 32 4.38 -7.06 -6.02
N LEU A 33 3.37 -6.76 -5.18
CA LEU A 33 3.55 -6.06 -3.92
C LEU A 33 4.33 -6.90 -2.89
N SER A 34 3.96 -8.17 -2.69
CA SER A 34 4.67 -9.07 -1.77
C SER A 34 6.13 -9.31 -2.23
N ASN A 35 6.36 -9.49 -3.53
CA ASN A 35 7.72 -9.60 -4.10
C ASN A 35 8.54 -8.32 -3.91
N TRP A 36 7.91 -7.14 -4.04
CA TRP A 36 8.59 -5.86 -3.79
C TRP A 36 8.99 -5.74 -2.31
N PHE A 37 8.11 -6.09 -1.38
CA PHE A 37 8.44 -6.12 0.05
C PHE A 37 9.60 -7.07 0.34
N ALA A 38 9.56 -8.29 -0.22
CA ALA A 38 10.64 -9.26 -0.09
C ALA A 38 11.98 -8.73 -0.65
N SER A 39 11.95 -8.07 -1.82
CA SER A 39 13.13 -7.45 -2.43
C SER A 39 13.73 -6.33 -1.59
N LYS A 40 12.93 -5.65 -0.76
CA LYS A 40 13.39 -4.59 0.16
C LYS A 40 13.76 -5.15 1.55
N GLY A 41 13.68 -6.47 1.74
CA GLY A 41 14.02 -7.15 2.98
C GLY A 41 12.90 -7.18 4.03
N TYR A 42 11.67 -6.88 3.62
CA TYR A 42 10.48 -6.95 4.47
C TYR A 42 9.75 -8.28 4.29
N THR A 43 9.20 -8.79 5.38
CA THR A 43 8.34 -9.96 5.37
C THR A 43 6.89 -9.51 5.41
N VAL A 44 6.26 -9.46 4.23
CA VAL A 44 4.83 -9.19 4.07
C VAL A 44 4.23 -10.34 3.30
N SER A 45 3.27 -11.02 3.92
CA SER A 45 2.63 -12.21 3.36
C SER A 45 1.76 -11.83 2.16
N ILE A 46 1.53 -12.78 1.25
CA ILE A 46 0.63 -12.54 0.10
C ILE A 46 -0.77 -12.12 0.55
N GLU A 47 -1.27 -12.67 1.66
CA GLU A 47 -2.57 -12.33 2.24
C GLU A 47 -2.62 -10.88 2.75
N GLU A 48 -1.53 -10.40 3.35
CA GLU A 48 -1.42 -9.01 3.81
C GLU A 48 -1.31 -8.05 2.62
N ALA A 49 -0.55 -8.43 1.59
CA ALA A 49 -0.47 -7.69 0.33
C ALA A 49 -1.83 -7.60 -0.38
N GLN A 50 -2.60 -8.69 -0.39
CA GLN A 50 -3.96 -8.73 -0.95
C GLN A 50 -4.88 -7.77 -0.19
N ARG A 51 -4.87 -7.81 1.16
CA ARG A 51 -5.62 -6.85 1.99
C ARG A 51 -5.24 -5.39 1.72
N LEU A 52 -3.95 -5.10 1.47
CA LEU A 52 -3.51 -3.75 1.10
C LEU A 52 -4.08 -3.31 -0.26
N VAL A 53 -4.06 -4.19 -1.26
CA VAL A 53 -4.63 -3.94 -2.59
C VAL A 53 -6.16 -3.74 -2.52
N ASP A 54 -6.86 -4.59 -1.77
CA ASP A 54 -8.31 -4.47 -1.58
C ASP A 54 -8.64 -3.13 -0.89
N ASN A 55 -7.98 -2.82 0.22
CA ASN A 55 -8.19 -1.56 0.95
C ASN A 55 -7.81 -0.31 0.12
N SER A 56 -6.77 -0.39 -0.71
CA SER A 56 -6.40 0.68 -1.66
C SER A 56 -7.53 1.00 -2.64
N SER A 57 -8.22 -0.03 -3.11
CA SER A 57 -9.35 0.12 -4.02
C SER A 57 -10.53 0.80 -3.32
N HIS A 58 -10.78 0.47 -2.06
CA HIS A 58 -11.79 1.12 -1.22
C HIS A 58 -11.48 2.60 -0.93
N LEU A 59 -10.22 2.95 -0.62
CA LEU A 59 -9.80 4.34 -0.38
C LEU A 59 -10.06 5.26 -1.58
N SER A 60 -9.86 4.74 -2.79
CA SER A 60 -10.13 5.46 -4.03
C SER A 60 -11.64 5.72 -4.22
N GLN A 61 -12.47 4.78 -3.79
CA GLN A 61 -13.92 4.81 -3.97
C GLN A 61 -14.64 5.64 -2.89
N ASP A 62 -14.19 5.58 -1.63
CA ASP A 62 -14.71 6.38 -0.52
C ASP A 62 -14.36 7.87 -0.65
N SER A 63 -13.15 8.19 -1.14
CA SER A 63 -12.74 9.58 -1.41
C SER A 63 -13.59 10.23 -2.50
N MET A 64 -14.02 9.45 -3.51
CA MET A 64 -14.96 9.94 -4.54
C MET A 64 -16.37 10.13 -3.98
N GLN A 65 -16.85 9.25 -3.10
CA GLN A 65 -18.19 9.37 -2.50
C GLN A 65 -18.33 10.51 -1.48
N GLN A 66 -17.29 10.84 -0.71
CA GLN A 66 -17.34 12.01 0.17
C GLN A 66 -17.42 13.33 -0.61
N SER A 67 -16.81 13.38 -1.80
CA SER A 67 -16.81 14.58 -2.65
C SER A 67 -18.20 14.91 -3.23
N VAL A 68 -19.04 13.91 -3.51
CA VAL A 68 -20.40 14.12 -4.03
C VAL A 68 -21.43 14.46 -2.95
N LYS A 69 -21.20 14.10 -1.68
CA LYS A 69 -22.13 14.44 -0.58
C LYS A 69 -21.96 15.87 -0.04
N ALA A 70 -20.84 16.53 -0.30
CA ALA A 70 -20.61 17.92 0.13
C ALA A 70 -21.06 18.98 -0.90
N GLY A 71 -21.63 18.55 -2.05
CA GLY A 71 -21.97 19.42 -3.18
C GLY A 71 -23.46 19.49 -3.53
N TYR A 72 -24.37 19.11 -2.63
CA TYR A 72 -25.82 19.22 -2.82
C TYR A 72 -26.48 20.08 -1.75
#